data_AF-A0ABD0NI67-F1
#
_entry.id   AF-A0ABD0NI67-F1
#
_cell.length_a   1.000
_cell.length_b   1.000
_cell.length_c   1.000
_cell.angle_alpha   90.00
_cell.angle_beta   90.00
_cell.angle_gamma   90.00
#
_symmetry.space_group_name_H-M   'P 1'
#
loop_
_entity.id
_entity.type
_entity.pdbx_description
1 polymer ?
#
loop_
_entity_poly.entity_id
_entity_poly.type
_entity_poly.pdbx_seq_one_letter_code
_entity_poly.pdbx_strand_id
1 'polypeptide(L)'
;PPADSDADGEGVDGTGVNGRLWRTVIIGEQEHRIDMQVIRPYLRVISHGGYYGEGLNAIIVFTACYLPDSSCPDYHYLMENLFLYVVSSLEMLVAEDYLIIYMNGGTPRSKMPGISWLKKCYQMIDR
;
A
#
# COMPACT_ATOMS: atom_id res chain seq x y z
N PRO A 1 29.75 -23.32 -1.40
CA PRO A 1 28.31 -23.49 -1.09
C PRO A 1 27.61 -22.12 -1.07
N PRO A 2 26.71 -21.80 -2.00
CA PRO A 2 25.88 -20.61 -1.86
C PRO A 2 24.62 -20.95 -1.06
N ALA A 3 24.23 -19.98 -0.24
CA ALA A 3 23.10 -20.00 0.67
C ALA A 3 21.77 -20.13 -0.08
N ASP A 4 20.92 -21.01 0.43
CA ASP A 4 19.51 -21.08 0.07
C ASP A 4 18.83 -19.80 0.57
N SER A 5 18.45 -18.93 -0.36
CA SER A 5 17.56 -17.82 -0.14
C SER A 5 16.13 -18.38 -0.08
N ASP A 6 15.56 -18.43 1.12
CA ASP A 6 14.14 -18.67 1.34
C ASP A 6 13.34 -17.58 0.61
N ALA A 7 12.77 -17.95 -0.52
CA ALA A 7 11.77 -17.16 -1.22
C ALA A 7 10.43 -17.42 -0.53
N ASP A 8 10.04 -16.51 0.35
CA ASP A 8 8.70 -16.48 0.93
C ASP A 8 7.65 -16.44 -0.19
N GLY A 9 6.84 -17.49 -0.25
CA GLY A 9 5.78 -17.64 -1.23
C GLY A 9 4.64 -16.67 -0.95
N GLU A 10 4.67 -15.50 -1.60
CA GLU A 10 3.47 -14.71 -1.79
C GLU A 10 2.50 -15.49 -2.71
N GLY A 11 1.34 -15.85 -2.17
CA GLY A 11 0.23 -16.43 -2.93
C GLY A 11 -0.25 -15.46 -4.01
N VAL A 12 0.34 -15.56 -5.20
CA VAL A 12 -0.13 -14.87 -6.41
C VAL A 12 -1.34 -15.64 -6.94
N ASP A 13 -2.54 -15.22 -6.54
CA ASP A 13 -3.76 -15.81 -7.07
C ASP A 13 -4.11 -15.20 -8.45
N GLY A 14 -3.82 -15.97 -9.49
CA GLY A 14 -4.51 -15.92 -10.78
C GLY A 14 -4.23 -14.71 -11.69
N THR A 15 -3.54 -14.97 -12.80
CA THR A 15 -3.68 -14.14 -14.01
C THR A 15 -5.12 -14.30 -14.52
N GLY A 16 -5.98 -13.30 -14.30
CA GLY A 16 -7.33 -13.31 -14.84
C GLY A 16 -7.30 -13.27 -16.37
N VAL A 17 -8.36 -13.79 -17.00
CA VAL A 17 -8.54 -13.99 -18.46
C VAL A 17 -8.33 -12.72 -19.32
N ASN A 18 -8.15 -11.55 -18.71
CA ASN A 18 -7.93 -10.25 -19.36
C ASN A 18 -6.59 -9.58 -19.02
N GLY A 19 -5.62 -10.30 -18.45
CA GLY A 19 -4.34 -9.72 -18.00
C GLY A 19 -4.42 -8.89 -16.72
N ARG A 20 -5.61 -8.84 -16.08
CA ARG A 20 -5.79 -8.26 -14.74
C ARG A 20 -5.16 -9.17 -13.70
N LEU A 21 -4.24 -8.59 -12.94
CA LEU A 21 -3.56 -9.24 -11.82
C LEU A 21 -4.32 -8.87 -10.54
N TRP A 22 -5.19 -9.76 -10.07
CA TRP A 22 -5.92 -9.54 -8.83
C TRP A 22 -5.12 -10.08 -7.65
N ARG A 23 -5.16 -9.39 -6.52
CA ARG A 23 -4.65 -9.89 -5.23
C ARG A 23 -5.79 -9.87 -4.22
N THR A 24 -6.11 -11.02 -3.65
CA THR A 24 -7.04 -11.11 -2.52
C THR A 24 -6.30 -10.76 -1.23
N VAL A 25 -6.89 -9.90 -0.42
CA VAL A 25 -6.34 -9.46 0.88
C VAL A 25 -7.44 -9.49 1.93
N ILE A 26 -7.06 -9.76 3.18
CA ILE A 26 -7.95 -9.64 4.32
C ILE A 26 -7.60 -8.32 5.01
N ILE A 27 -8.61 -7.50 5.27
CA ILE A 27 -8.48 -6.26 6.05
C ILE A 27 -9.45 -6.36 7.24
N GLY A 28 -8.92 -6.57 8.43
CA GLY A 28 -9.67 -6.99 9.61
C GLY A 28 -10.31 -8.37 9.41
N GLU A 29 -11.63 -8.38 9.27
CA GLU A 29 -12.42 -9.61 9.08
C GLU A 29 -13.05 -9.69 7.68
N GLN A 30 -12.73 -8.74 6.81
CA GLN A 30 -13.33 -8.63 5.47
C GLN A 30 -12.33 -9.00 4.38
N GLU A 31 -12.79 -9.80 3.42
CA GLU A 31 -12.03 -10.09 2.21
C GLU A 31 -12.22 -8.98 1.18
N HIS A 32 -11.11 -8.48 0.64
CA HIS A 32 -11.06 -7.50 -0.42
C HIS A 32 -10.21 -8.01 -1.59
N ARG A 33 -10.40 -7.42 -2.77
CA ARG A 33 -9.61 -7.72 -3.97
C ARG A 33 -9.01 -6.44 -4.54
N ILE A 34 -7.71 -6.48 -4.80
CA ILE A 34 -6.93 -5.38 -5.34
C ILE A 34 -6.57 -5.70 -6.79
N ASP A 35 -6.87 -4.79 -7.71
CA ASP A 35 -6.33 -4.83 -9.07
C ASP A 35 -4.89 -4.32 -9.05
N MET A 36 -3.92 -5.24 -8.98
CA MET A 36 -2.49 -4.93 -8.95
C MET A 36 -2.01 -4.34 -10.27
N GLN A 37 -2.74 -4.56 -11.38
CA GLN A 37 -2.34 -4.05 -12.69
C GLN A 37 -2.40 -2.52 -12.72
N VAL A 38 -3.47 -1.92 -12.16
CA VAL A 38 -3.67 -0.46 -12.22
C VAL A 38 -2.81 0.31 -11.23
N ILE A 39 -2.46 -0.28 -10.09
CA ILE A 39 -1.67 0.37 -9.05
C ILE A 39 -0.16 0.20 -9.21
N ARG A 40 0.29 -0.68 -10.13
CA ARG A 40 1.71 -0.98 -10.36
C ARG A 40 2.62 0.26 -10.50
N PRO A 41 2.21 1.35 -11.19
CA PRO A 41 3.04 2.56 -11.28
C PRO A 41 3.21 3.32 -9.96
N TYR A 42 2.37 3.05 -8.96
CA TYR A 42 2.22 3.83 -7.74
C TYR A 42 2.65 3.07 -6.47
N LEU A 43 3.15 1.83 -6.59
CA LEU A 43 3.55 1.01 -5.45
C LEU A 43 4.63 1.68 -4.58
N ARG A 44 5.44 2.57 -5.17
CA ARG A 44 6.44 3.38 -4.46
C ARG A 44 5.85 4.38 -3.46
N VAL A 45 4.52 4.53 -3.40
CA VAL A 45 3.84 5.35 -2.39
C VAL A 45 4.14 4.86 -0.98
N ILE A 46 4.41 3.57 -0.77
CA ILE A 46 4.91 3.04 0.50
C ILE A 46 6.32 2.48 0.32
N SER A 47 7.13 2.58 1.37
CA SER A 47 8.45 1.93 1.41
C SER A 47 8.87 1.66 2.84
N HIS A 48 9.72 0.65 3.04
CA HIS A 48 10.35 0.39 4.33
C HIS A 48 11.53 1.34 4.55
N GLY A 49 11.48 2.13 5.62
CA GLY A 49 12.47 3.14 6.00
C GLY A 49 13.55 2.64 6.96
N GLY A 50 13.56 1.34 7.25
CA GLY A 50 14.41 0.74 8.28
C GLY A 50 13.65 0.54 9.59
N TYR A 51 14.37 0.24 10.67
CA TYR A 51 13.78 -0.06 11.96
C TYR A 51 14.07 1.07 12.97
N TYR A 52 13.13 1.29 13.88
CA TYR A 52 13.24 2.23 15.00
C TYR A 52 13.39 1.47 16.33
N GLY A 53 13.96 2.14 17.34
CA GLY A 53 14.19 1.57 18.67
C GLY A 53 15.30 0.51 18.67
N GLU A 54 15.05 -0.63 19.32
CA GLU A 54 15.99 -1.77 19.37
C GLU A 54 16.02 -2.60 18.07
N GLY A 55 15.46 -2.07 16.98
CA GLY A 55 15.40 -2.75 15.68
C GLY A 55 14.17 -3.65 15.49
N LEU A 56 13.19 -3.57 16.40
CA LEU A 56 11.98 -4.39 16.37
C LEU A 56 10.79 -3.71 15.68
N ASN A 57 10.86 -2.38 15.50
CA ASN A 57 9.72 -1.60 15.02
C ASN A 57 9.97 -1.09 13.61
N ALA A 58 9.17 -1.51 12.63
CA ALA A 58 9.33 -1.11 11.25
C ALA A 58 8.96 0.37 11.04
N ILE A 59 9.78 1.13 10.31
CA ILE A 59 9.43 2.46 9.82
C ILE A 59 8.83 2.30 8.43
N ILE A 60 7.60 2.76 8.25
CA ILE A 60 6.90 2.76 6.97
C ILE A 60 6.79 4.19 6.47
N VAL A 61 7.38 4.46 5.31
CA VAL A 61 7.38 5.80 4.70
C VAL A 61 6.30 5.87 3.64
N PHE A 62 5.27 6.67 3.89
CA PHE A 62 4.25 7.03 2.91
C PHE A 62 4.68 8.30 2.16
N THR A 63 4.96 8.19 0.86
CA THR A 63 5.47 9.29 0.05
C THR A 63 4.42 9.80 -0.94
N ALA A 64 3.77 10.91 -0.61
CA ALA A 64 2.63 11.45 -1.35
C ALA A 64 2.96 11.91 -2.79
N CYS A 65 4.22 12.23 -3.11
CA CYS A 65 4.58 12.62 -4.48
C CYS A 65 4.44 11.48 -5.51
N TYR A 66 4.39 10.22 -5.04
CA TYR A 66 4.10 9.05 -5.86
C TYR A 66 2.61 8.75 -5.99
N LEU A 67 1.72 9.58 -5.42
CA LEU A 67 0.29 9.43 -5.66
C LEU A 67 -0.08 9.74 -7.13
N PRO A 68 -1.20 9.17 -7.60
CA PRO A 68 -1.78 9.52 -8.88
C PRO A 68 -2.19 10.98 -8.93
N ASP A 69 -2.15 11.55 -10.13
CA ASP A 69 -2.71 12.87 -10.38
C ASP A 69 -4.23 12.80 -10.47
N SER A 70 -4.94 13.73 -9.84
CA SER A 70 -6.41 13.79 -9.84
C SER A 70 -7.03 13.94 -11.23
N SER A 71 -6.25 14.37 -12.22
CA SER A 71 -6.68 14.46 -13.62
C SER A 71 -6.63 13.13 -14.37
N CYS A 72 -6.06 12.06 -13.78
CA CYS A 72 -5.98 10.78 -14.47
C CYS A 72 -7.38 10.15 -14.66
N PRO A 73 -7.59 9.42 -15.78
CA PRO A 73 -8.78 8.59 -15.92
C PRO A 73 -8.91 7.63 -14.74
N ASP A 74 -10.15 7.35 -14.34
CA ASP A 74 -10.47 6.39 -13.28
C ASP A 74 -9.74 6.64 -11.93
N TYR A 75 -9.39 7.90 -11.63
CA TYR A 75 -8.68 8.29 -10.41
C TYR A 75 -9.28 7.67 -9.14
N HIS A 76 -10.61 7.66 -9.01
CA HIS A 76 -11.28 7.06 -7.86
C HIS A 76 -11.02 5.56 -7.73
N TYR A 77 -11.15 4.80 -8.83
CA TYR A 77 -10.88 3.37 -8.84
C TYR A 77 -9.42 3.08 -8.49
N LEU A 78 -8.50 3.86 -9.06
CA LEU A 78 -7.07 3.75 -8.79
C LEU A 78 -6.76 4.02 -7.31
N MET A 79 -7.30 5.12 -6.76
CA MET A 79 -7.12 5.49 -5.35
C MET A 79 -7.75 4.50 -4.38
N GLU A 80 -8.85 3.83 -4.75
CA GLU A 80 -9.46 2.76 -3.94
C GLU A 80 -8.57 1.51 -3.91
N ASN A 81 -8.05 1.05 -5.06
CA ASN A 81 -7.13 -0.08 -5.10
C ASN A 81 -5.80 0.24 -4.39
N LEU A 82 -5.26 1.46 -4.56
CA LEU A 82 -4.03 1.88 -3.92
C LEU A 82 -4.20 1.96 -2.39
N PHE A 83 -5.38 2.37 -1.95
CA PHE A 83 -5.71 2.41 -0.54
C PHE A 83 -5.77 1.01 0.09
N LEU A 84 -6.45 0.07 -0.55
CA LEU A 84 -6.47 -1.33 -0.11
C LEU A 84 -5.05 -1.93 -0.08
N TYR A 85 -4.21 -1.57 -1.04
CA TYR A 85 -2.80 -1.98 -1.05
C TYR A 85 -2.02 -1.41 0.14
N VAL A 86 -2.18 -0.12 0.46
CA VAL A 86 -1.51 0.50 1.62
C VAL A 86 -1.96 -0.16 2.91
N VAL A 87 -3.27 -0.32 3.11
CA VAL A 87 -3.83 -0.88 4.35
C VAL A 87 -3.47 -2.35 4.51
N SER A 88 -3.58 -3.17 3.46
CA SER A 88 -3.15 -4.58 3.51
C SER A 88 -1.65 -4.73 3.78
N SER A 89 -0.83 -3.82 3.24
CA SER A 89 0.62 -3.81 3.55
C SER A 89 0.88 -3.49 5.01
N LEU A 90 0.13 -2.54 5.60
CA LEU A 90 0.23 -2.23 7.02
C LEU A 90 -0.28 -3.38 7.89
N GLU A 91 -1.38 -4.04 7.54
CA GLU A 91 -1.91 -5.18 8.32
C GLU A 91 -0.96 -6.38 8.34
N MET A 92 -0.30 -6.70 7.24
CA MET A 92 0.74 -7.74 7.24
C MET A 92 1.91 -7.38 8.17
N LEU A 93 2.13 -6.09 8.40
CA LEU A 93 3.14 -5.56 9.30
C LEU A 93 2.64 -5.36 10.73
N VAL A 94 1.34 -5.53 11.05
CA VAL A 94 0.77 -5.38 12.41
C VAL A 94 1.31 -6.42 13.39
N ALA A 95 1.91 -7.52 12.91
CA ALA A 95 2.69 -8.41 13.77
C ALA A 95 3.90 -7.71 14.42
N GLU A 96 4.32 -6.56 13.87
CA GLU A 96 5.40 -5.70 14.33
C GLU A 96 4.84 -4.29 14.66
N ASP A 97 5.18 -3.71 15.81
CA ASP A 97 4.86 -2.31 16.07
C ASP A 97 5.50 -1.43 14.98
N TYR A 98 4.75 -0.55 14.31
CA TYR A 98 5.29 0.25 13.21
C TYR A 98 5.09 1.76 13.39
N LEU A 99 6.01 2.54 12.81
CA LEU A 99 5.92 4.00 12.71
C LEU A 99 5.65 4.40 11.26
N ILE A 100 4.51 5.04 10.98
CA ILE A 100 4.25 5.63 9.66
C ILE A 100 4.77 7.06 9.61
N ILE A 101 5.65 7.34 8.64
CA ILE A 101 6.10 8.69 8.30
C ILE A 101 5.42 9.13 7.01
N TYR A 102 4.63 10.21 7.08
CA TYR A 102 4.01 10.84 5.92
C TYR A 102 4.90 11.93 5.32
N MET A 103 5.46 11.68 4.13
CA MET A 103 6.27 12.62 3.38
C MET A 103 5.46 13.30 2.26
N ASN A 104 5.37 14.62 2.33
CA ASN A 104 4.65 15.45 1.36
C ASN A 104 5.53 16.47 0.63
N GLY A 105 6.85 16.36 0.75
CA GLY A 105 7.79 17.26 0.09
C GLY A 105 7.65 17.18 -1.43
N GLY A 106 7.44 18.31 -2.08
CA GLY A 106 7.36 18.39 -3.56
C GLY A 106 6.10 17.79 -4.17
N THR A 107 5.07 17.45 -3.39
CA THR A 107 3.81 16.91 -3.92
C THR A 107 2.98 18.02 -4.59
N PRO A 108 2.70 17.95 -5.90
CA PRO A 108 1.76 18.84 -6.56
C PRO A 108 0.37 18.75 -5.92
N ARG A 109 -0.36 19.87 -5.87
CA ARG A 109 -1.70 19.91 -5.28
C ARG A 109 -2.68 18.94 -5.97
N SER A 110 -2.49 18.65 -7.24
CA SER A 110 -3.26 17.67 -8.01
C SER A 110 -3.05 16.22 -7.57
N LYS A 111 -1.97 15.92 -6.84
CA LYS A 111 -1.69 14.59 -6.29
C LYS A 111 -2.11 14.41 -4.84
N MET A 112 -2.52 15.49 -4.18
CA MET A 112 -2.96 15.43 -2.80
C MET A 112 -4.29 14.66 -2.72
N PRO A 113 -4.39 13.62 -1.88
CA PRO A 113 -5.62 12.87 -1.74
C PRO A 113 -6.71 13.75 -1.11
N GLY A 114 -7.96 13.55 -1.52
CA GLY A 114 -9.09 14.27 -0.95
C GLY A 114 -9.27 13.97 0.55
N ILE A 115 -9.90 14.88 1.29
CA ILE A 115 -10.07 14.74 2.75
C ILE A 115 -10.85 13.48 3.15
N SER A 116 -11.80 13.05 2.31
CA SER A 116 -12.56 11.81 2.51
C SER A 116 -11.67 10.56 2.45
N TRP A 117 -10.63 10.57 1.63
CA TRP A 117 -9.68 9.47 1.52
C TRP A 117 -8.79 9.40 2.76
N LEU A 118 -8.27 10.55 3.22
CA LEU A 118 -7.51 10.64 4.47
C LEU A 118 -8.34 10.18 5.67
N LYS A 119 -9.60 10.62 5.78
CA LYS A 119 -10.49 10.19 6.85
C LYS A 119 -10.69 8.68 6.87
N LYS A 120 -10.88 8.05 5.70
CA LYS A 120 -10.96 6.59 5.58
C LYS A 120 -9.66 5.91 6.02
N CYS A 121 -8.49 6.48 5.69
CA CYS A 121 -7.20 5.95 6.14
C CYS A 121 -7.11 5.91 7.66
N TYR A 122 -7.36 7.04 8.31
CA TYR A 122 -7.31 7.12 9.78
C TYR A 122 -8.28 6.15 10.44
N GLN A 123 -9.50 6.02 9.93
CA GLN A 123 -10.51 5.11 10.49
C GLN A 123 -10.18 3.62 10.35
N MET A 124 -9.36 3.24 9.36
CA MET A 124 -8.98 1.85 9.17
C MET A 124 -7.63 1.48 9.81
N ILE A 125 -6.74 2.45 10.00
CA ILE A 125 -5.41 2.24 10.59
C ILE A 125 -5.47 2.26 12.13
N ASP A 126 -6.37 3.04 12.73
CA ASP A 126 -6.50 3.23 14.18
C ASP A 126 -7.24 2.08 14.89
N ARG A 127 -6.84 0.83 14.61
CA ARG A 127 -7.30 -0.36 15.35
C ARG A 127 -6.42 -0.68 16.54
#